data_AF-A0A8S1AMA1-F1
#
_entry.id   AF-A0A8S1AMA1-F1
#
_cell.length_a   1.000
_cell.length_b   1.000
_cell.length_c   1.000
_cell.angle_alpha   90.00
_cell.angle_beta   90.00
_cell.angle_gamma   90.00
#
_symmetry.space_group_name_H-M   'P 1'
#
loop_
_entity.id
_entity.type
_entity.pdbx_description
1 polymer ?
#
loop_
_entity_poly.entity_id
_entity_poly.type
_entity_poly.pdbx_seq_one_letter_code
_entity_poly.pdbx_strand_id
1 'polypeptide(L)'
;MHIHLQKCRKQHPNAKKATCPFDATHIVNDVEIDFHVTVCPKRHMLDSQMFVLDDDYRPQVAVHSSAPTSVDPNEESWDNENTQSYKPDPAKKGAHIIMKVKGATPSERRKARMEGVKNYRPLQ
;
A
#
# COMPACT_ATOMS: atom_id res chain seq x y z
N MET A 1 -13.09 3.37 -12.84
CA MET A 1 -14.00 3.64 -11.71
C MET A 1 -14.95 2.46 -11.52
N HIS A 2 -14.58 1.48 -10.69
CA HIS A 2 -15.33 0.21 -10.47
C HIS A 2 -16.18 0.22 -9.18
N ILE A 3 -16.46 1.42 -8.65
CA ILE A 3 -17.07 1.60 -7.32
C ILE A 3 -18.52 1.10 -7.29
N HIS A 4 -19.22 1.16 -8.42
CA HIS A 4 -20.61 0.71 -8.52
C HIS A 4 -20.76 -0.78 -8.23
N LEU A 5 -19.95 -1.64 -8.85
CA LEU A 5 -20.06 -3.09 -8.68
C LEU A 5 -19.75 -3.53 -7.23
N GLN A 6 -18.78 -2.88 -6.59
CA GLN A 6 -18.47 -3.12 -5.18
C GLN A 6 -19.63 -2.74 -4.25
N LYS A 7 -20.30 -1.62 -4.52
CA LYS A 7 -21.49 -1.20 -3.77
C LYS A 7 -22.67 -2.11 -4.05
N CYS A 8 -22.89 -2.49 -5.31
CA CYS A 8 -23.96 -3.39 -5.74
C CYS A 8 -23.88 -4.75 -5.01
N ARG A 9 -22.69 -5.36 -4.91
CA ARG A 9 -22.47 -6.59 -4.13
C ARG A 9 -22.83 -6.41 -2.65
N LYS A 10 -22.46 -5.28 -2.04
CA LYS A 10 -22.75 -5.01 -0.62
C LYS A 10 -24.24 -4.75 -0.36
N GLN A 11 -24.93 -4.10 -1.30
CA GLN A 11 -26.34 -3.72 -1.18
C GLN A 11 -27.30 -4.87 -1.50
N HIS A 12 -26.86 -5.88 -2.24
CA HIS A 12 -27.68 -7.04 -2.60
C HIS A 12 -27.04 -8.36 -2.15
N PRO A 13 -27.11 -8.72 -0.84
CA PRO A 13 -26.55 -9.97 -0.33
C PRO A 13 -27.16 -11.22 -0.95
N ASN A 14 -28.41 -11.12 -1.40
CA ASN A 14 -29.14 -12.22 -2.03
C ASN A 14 -28.68 -12.49 -3.48
N ALA A 15 -28.09 -11.49 -4.14
CA ALA A 15 -27.52 -11.67 -5.46
C ALA A 15 -26.07 -12.16 -5.29
N LYS A 16 -25.87 -13.47 -5.46
CA LYS A 16 -24.54 -14.09 -5.38
C LYS A 16 -23.64 -13.49 -6.47
N LYS A 17 -22.70 -12.65 -6.05
CA LYS A 17 -21.68 -12.03 -6.92
C LYS A 17 -20.30 -12.44 -6.43
N ALA A 18 -19.54 -13.06 -7.31
CA ALA A 18 -18.16 -13.49 -7.08
C ALA A 18 -17.17 -12.42 -7.53
N THR A 19 -15.95 -12.48 -6.99
CA THR A 19 -14.83 -11.61 -7.40
C THR A 19 -13.89 -12.43 -8.26
N CYS A 20 -13.36 -11.85 -9.33
CA CYS A 20 -12.41 -12.55 -10.19
C CYS A 20 -11.12 -12.91 -9.42
N PRO A 21 -10.56 -14.13 -9.61
CA PRO A 21 -9.29 -14.51 -9.01
C PRO A 21 -8.10 -13.66 -9.49
N PHE A 22 -8.15 -13.16 -10.73
CA PHE A 22 -7.05 -12.38 -11.34
C PHE A 22 -7.13 -10.89 -11.04
N ASP A 23 -8.32 -10.37 -10.69
CA ASP A 23 -8.52 -8.96 -10.41
C ASP A 23 -9.66 -8.69 -9.43
N ALA A 24 -9.33 -8.02 -8.32
CA ALA A 24 -10.29 -7.61 -7.31
C ALA A 24 -11.28 -6.52 -7.81
N THR A 25 -11.02 -5.89 -8.96
CA THR A 25 -11.96 -4.92 -9.54
C THR A 25 -13.10 -5.57 -10.32
N HIS A 26 -12.92 -6.81 -10.78
CA HIS A 26 -13.93 -7.55 -11.51
C HIS A 26 -14.88 -8.24 -10.53
N ILE A 27 -16.15 -7.81 -10.55
CA ILE A 27 -17.24 -8.46 -9.81
C ILE A 27 -18.26 -8.93 -10.83
N VAL A 28 -18.49 -10.24 -10.81
CA VAL A 28 -19.32 -10.96 -11.78
C VAL A 28 -20.39 -11.74 -11.04
N ASN A 29 -21.45 -12.15 -11.72
CA ASN A 29 -22.42 -13.06 -11.11
C ASN A 29 -21.77 -14.42 -10.88
N ASP A 30 -22.17 -15.11 -9.81
CA ASP A 30 -21.60 -16.40 -9.43
C ASP A 30 -21.71 -17.45 -10.56
N VAL A 31 -22.83 -17.44 -11.29
CA VAL A 31 -23.08 -18.35 -12.42
C VAL A 31 -22.16 -18.08 -13.62
N GLU A 32 -21.64 -16.87 -13.75
CA GLU A 32 -20.83 -16.43 -14.90
C GLU A 32 -19.32 -16.49 -14.60
N ILE A 33 -18.92 -16.86 -13.37
CA ILE A 33 -17.52 -16.81 -12.96
C ILE A 33 -16.64 -17.78 -13.76
N ASP A 34 -17.16 -18.98 -14.03
CA ASP A 34 -16.44 -20.02 -14.77
C ASP A 34 -16.16 -19.56 -16.20
N PHE A 35 -17.15 -18.96 -16.85
CA PHE A 35 -16.98 -18.35 -18.16
C PHE A 35 -16.00 -17.17 -18.09
N HIS A 36 -16.18 -16.27 -17.12
CA HIS A 36 -15.32 -15.10 -16.94
C HIS A 36 -13.84 -15.45 -16.81
N VAL A 37 -13.49 -16.51 -16.06
CA VAL A 37 -12.10 -16.96 -15.88
C VAL A 37 -11.45 -17.33 -17.22
N THR A 38 -12.22 -17.88 -18.17
CA THR A 38 -11.68 -18.25 -19.48
C THR A 38 -11.40 -17.06 -20.39
N VAL A 39 -12.21 -15.99 -20.29
CA VAL A 39 -12.13 -14.80 -21.16
C VAL A 39 -11.55 -13.56 -20.47
N CYS A 40 -11.10 -13.67 -19.22
CA CYS A 40 -10.67 -12.52 -18.44
C CYS A 40 -9.43 -11.85 -19.07
N PRO A 41 -9.46 -10.54 -19.39
CA PRO A 41 -8.31 -9.83 -19.96
C PRO A 41 -7.08 -9.83 -19.05
N LYS A 42 -7.29 -9.91 -17.73
CA LYS A 42 -6.21 -9.91 -16.74
C LYS A 42 -5.56 -11.28 -16.53
N ARG A 43 -6.09 -12.34 -17.15
CA ARG A 43 -5.48 -13.68 -17.12
C ARG A 43 -4.06 -13.68 -17.69
N HIS A 44 -3.79 -12.82 -18.69
CA HIS A 44 -2.46 -12.69 -19.30
C HIS A 44 -1.36 -12.37 -18.28
N MET A 45 -1.66 -11.68 -17.17
CA MET A 45 -0.64 -11.35 -16.16
C MET A 45 -0.14 -12.59 -15.41
N LEU A 46 -0.99 -13.60 -15.25
CA LEU A 46 -0.62 -14.89 -14.69
C LEU A 46 0.09 -15.73 -15.75
N ASP A 47 -0.44 -15.75 -16.97
CA ASP A 47 0.14 -16.52 -18.08
C ASP A 47 1.57 -16.05 -18.40
N SER A 48 1.86 -14.75 -18.40
CA SER A 48 3.20 -14.21 -18.66
C SER A 48 4.22 -14.50 -17.57
N GLN A 49 3.77 -14.74 -16.33
CA GLN A 49 4.65 -15.11 -15.22
C GLN A 49 4.87 -16.62 -15.14
N MET A 50 3.84 -17.41 -15.47
CA MET A 50 3.89 -18.87 -15.42
C MET A 50 4.58 -19.48 -16.64
N PHE A 51 4.30 -18.93 -17.82
CA PHE A 51 4.88 -19.38 -19.08
C PHE A 51 5.94 -18.37 -19.49
N VAL A 52 7.16 -18.62 -19.02
CA VAL A 52 8.35 -18.02 -19.63
C VAL A 52 8.39 -18.55 -21.06
N LEU A 53 8.02 -17.72 -22.03
CA LEU A 53 8.28 -18.04 -23.43
C LEU A 53 9.79 -17.92 -23.57
N ASP A 54 10.47 -19.05 -23.72
CA ASP A 54 11.93 -19.22 -23.71
C ASP A 54 12.72 -18.39 -24.76
N ASP A 55 12.07 -17.47 -25.48
CA ASP A 55 12.68 -16.59 -26.47
C ASP A 55 13.20 -15.26 -25.89
N ASP A 56 13.09 -15.08 -24.57
CA ASP A 56 13.77 -13.98 -23.89
C ASP A 56 15.28 -14.28 -23.88
N TYR A 57 15.98 -13.77 -24.91
CA TYR A 57 17.42 -13.54 -24.85
C TYR A 57 17.71 -12.69 -23.62
N ARG A 58 17.99 -13.34 -22.50
CA ARG A 58 18.59 -12.72 -21.33
C ARG A 58 20.05 -12.57 -21.68
N PRO A 59 20.58 -11.35 -21.89
CA PRO A 59 22.02 -11.20 -22.05
C PRO A 59 22.66 -11.82 -20.82
N GLN A 60 23.39 -12.92 -21.01
CA GLN A 60 24.25 -13.46 -19.98
C GLN A 60 25.35 -12.43 -19.78
N VAL A 61 25.07 -11.45 -18.92
CA VAL A 61 26.12 -10.60 -18.38
C VAL A 61 27.06 -11.56 -17.69
N ALA A 62 28.27 -11.69 -18.21
CA ALA A 62 29.32 -12.41 -17.52
C ALA A 62 29.38 -11.81 -16.12
N VAL A 63 28.97 -12.58 -15.12
CA VAL A 63 29.17 -12.22 -13.73
C VAL A 63 30.68 -12.24 -13.59
N HIS A 64 31.30 -11.09 -13.83
CA HIS A 64 32.68 -10.87 -13.43
C HIS A 64 32.63 -11.12 -11.93
N SER A 65 33.21 -12.24 -11.50
CA SER A 65 33.51 -12.48 -10.11
C SER A 65 34.48 -11.37 -9.73
N SER A 66 33.94 -10.21 -9.35
CA SER A 66 34.71 -9.19 -8.68
C SER A 66 35.38 -9.93 -7.53
N ALA A 67 36.71 -9.86 -7.52
CA ALA A 67 37.57 -10.49 -6.54
C ALA A 67 36.97 -10.40 -5.14
N PRO A 68 37.31 -11.33 -4.21
CA PRO A 68 36.91 -11.19 -2.83
C PRO A 68 37.58 -9.93 -2.27
N THR A 69 36.95 -8.77 -2.43
CA THR A 69 37.17 -7.65 -1.55
C THR A 69 36.74 -8.20 -0.20
N SER A 70 37.71 -8.35 0.69
CA SER A 70 37.49 -8.55 2.11
C SER A 70 36.83 -7.30 2.68
N VAL A 71 35.63 -6.98 2.23
CA VAL A 71 34.67 -6.23 3.01
C VAL A 71 34.14 -7.23 4.00
N ASP A 72 34.53 -7.06 5.27
CA ASP A 72 33.89 -7.77 6.35
C ASP A 72 32.37 -7.50 6.24
N PRO A 73 31.53 -8.52 5.97
CA PRO A 73 30.09 -8.33 5.84
C PRO A 73 29.44 -7.73 7.10
N ASN A 74 30.19 -7.65 8.20
CA ASN A 74 29.73 -7.27 9.51
C ASN A 74 30.02 -5.81 9.90
N GLU A 75 30.79 -5.05 9.11
CA GLU A 75 31.13 -3.66 9.48
C GLU A 75 29.96 -2.68 9.29
N GLU A 76 29.08 -2.90 8.30
CA GLU A 76 27.88 -2.08 8.06
C GLU A 76 26.59 -2.88 8.32
N SER A 77 26.48 -3.49 9.51
CA SER A 77 25.21 -4.08 9.94
C SER A 77 24.28 -3.00 10.51
N TRP A 78 23.06 -2.91 9.97
CA TRP A 78 21.99 -2.09 10.54
C TRP A 78 21.65 -2.50 11.99
N ASP A 79 22.03 -3.71 12.41
CA ASP A 79 21.87 -4.21 13.79
C ASP A 79 22.93 -3.64 14.76
N ASN A 80 24.07 -3.17 14.26
CA ASN A 80 25.15 -2.58 15.08
C ASN A 80 24.93 -1.08 15.35
N GLU A 81 23.99 -0.44 14.66
CA GLU A 81 23.65 0.96 14.87
C GLU A 81 22.71 1.09 16.10
N ASN A 82 23.31 1.14 17.30
CA ASN A 82 22.57 1.44 18.53
C ASN A 82 22.16 2.91 18.57
N THR A 83 21.22 3.29 17.70
CA THR A 83 20.58 4.60 17.72
C THR A 83 19.57 4.66 18.86
N GLN A 84 19.53 5.81 19.55
CA GLN A 84 18.48 6.02 20.54
C GLN A 84 17.14 6.09 19.81
N SER A 85 16.18 5.24 20.20
CA SER A 85 14.81 5.34 19.68
C SER A 85 14.27 6.75 19.89
N TYR A 86 13.61 7.29 18.87
CA TYR A 86 12.93 8.58 18.95
C TYR A 86 11.96 8.58 20.15
N LYS A 87 12.23 9.42 21.16
CA LYS A 87 11.34 9.67 22.28
C LYS A 87 10.53 10.93 21.96
N PRO A 88 9.28 10.82 21.47
CA PRO A 88 8.47 12.01 21.23
C PRO A 88 8.22 12.72 22.56
N ASP A 89 8.66 13.97 22.65
CA ASP A 89 8.27 14.85 23.75
C ASP A 89 6.95 15.53 23.38
N PRO A 90 5.81 15.12 23.97
CA PRO A 90 4.52 15.69 23.62
C PRO A 90 4.36 17.16 24.06
N ALA A 91 5.28 17.68 24.91
CA ALA A 91 5.30 19.07 25.35
C ALA A 91 6.08 19.98 24.38
N LYS A 92 7.07 19.45 23.65
CA LYS A 92 7.87 20.21 22.65
C LYS A 92 7.20 20.29 21.28
N LYS A 93 5.90 20.52 21.25
CA LYS A 93 5.19 20.71 19.97
C LYS A 93 5.45 22.12 19.47
N GLY A 94 5.97 22.22 18.26
CA GLY A 94 6.08 23.50 17.59
C GLY A 94 4.69 24.07 17.29
N ALA A 95 4.58 25.40 17.32
CA ALA A 95 3.34 26.13 17.00
C ALA A 95 2.83 25.90 15.55
N HIS A 96 3.61 25.19 14.73
CA HIS A 96 3.26 24.78 13.36
C HIS A 96 2.45 23.47 13.30
N ILE A 97 2.17 22.79 14.42
CA ILE A 97 1.46 21.50 14.43
C ILE A 97 0.09 21.62 15.09
N ILE A 98 -0.99 21.52 14.30
CA ILE A 98 -2.36 21.45 14.81
C ILE A 98 -2.77 19.98 14.98
N MET A 99 -3.07 19.57 16.21
CA MET A 99 -3.50 18.20 16.51
C MET A 99 -5.02 18.04 16.57
N LYS A 100 -5.49 16.83 16.27
CA LYS A 100 -6.91 16.45 16.45
C LYS A 100 -7.13 15.95 17.88
N VAL A 101 -8.15 16.48 18.56
CA VAL A 101 -8.61 15.98 19.86
C VAL A 101 -9.35 14.65 19.66
N LYS A 102 -8.89 13.58 20.31
CA LYS A 102 -9.55 12.25 20.28
C LYS A 102 -10.67 12.20 21.33
N GLY A 103 -11.76 11.49 21.04
CA GLY A 103 -12.87 11.29 21.98
C GLY A 103 -13.83 12.47 22.17
N ALA A 104 -13.50 13.67 21.68
CA ALA A 104 -14.36 14.85 21.78
C ALA A 104 -15.55 14.81 20.80
N THR A 105 -16.63 15.53 21.13
CA THR A 105 -17.81 15.68 20.27
C THR A 105 -17.50 16.46 18.98
N PRO A 106 -18.36 16.40 17.94
CA PRO A 106 -18.12 17.14 16.69
C PRO A 106 -17.92 18.65 16.87
N SER A 107 -18.66 19.29 17.79
CA SER A 107 -18.58 20.73 18.07
C SER A 107 -17.25 21.09 18.75
N GLU A 108 -16.82 20.32 19.74
CA GLU A 108 -15.55 20.49 20.45
C GLU A 108 -14.36 20.30 19.51
N ARG A 109 -14.38 19.28 18.64
CA ARG A 109 -13.34 19.10 17.63
C ARG A 109 -13.26 20.28 16.66
N ARG A 110 -14.40 20.88 16.31
CA ARG A 110 -14.43 22.08 15.46
C ARG A 110 -13.84 23.28 16.20
N LYS A 111 -14.21 23.49 17.46
CA LYS A 111 -13.68 24.57 18.31
C LYS A 111 -12.16 24.48 18.46
N ALA A 112 -11.65 23.30 18.81
CA ALA A 112 -10.21 23.06 18.96
C ALA A 112 -9.42 23.30 17.66
N ARG A 113 -10.01 22.93 16.50
CA ARG A 113 -9.39 23.23 15.20
C ARG A 113 -9.33 24.72 14.92
N MET A 114 -10.43 25.45 15.17
CA MET A 114 -10.48 26.90 14.96
C MET A 114 -9.46 27.64 15.84
N GLU A 115 -9.29 27.20 17.08
CA GLU A 115 -8.29 27.73 18.00
C GLU A 115 -6.86 27.39 17.55
N GLY A 116 -6.62 26.16 17.10
CA GLY A 116 -5.34 25.75 16.53
C GLY A 116 -4.94 26.56 15.29
N VAL A 117 -5.90 26.90 14.43
CA VAL A 117 -5.66 27.76 13.25
C VAL A 117 -5.28 29.18 13.66
N LYS A 118 -5.87 29.73 14.73
CA LYS A 118 -5.49 31.07 15.23
C LYS A 118 -4.07 31.10 15.79
N ASN A 119 -3.65 30.03 16.46
CA ASN A 119 -2.34 29.94 17.09
C ASN A 119 -1.26 29.36 16.17
N TYR A 120 -1.62 29.03 14.92
CA TYR A 120 -0.71 28.44 13.95
C TYR A 120 0.37 29.43 13.54
N ARG A 121 1.63 29.00 13.64
CA ARG A 121 2.77 29.74 13.11
C ARG A 121 3.59 28.82 12.21
N PRO A 122 3.81 29.15 10.92
CA PRO A 122 4.63 28.34 10.05
C PRO A 122 6.07 28.28 10.56
N LEU A 123 6.79 27.19 10.27
CA LEU A 123 8.24 27.14 10.43
C LEU A 123 8.87 28.11 9.42
N GLN A 124 9.79 28.95 9.88
CA GLN A 124 10.65 29.78 9.02
C GLN A 124 11.70 28.91 8.31
#